data_AF-A0A357B3X7-F1
#
_entry.id   AF-A0A357B3X7-F1
#
_cell.length_a   1.000
_cell.length_b   1.000
_cell.length_c   1.000
_cell.angle_alpha   90.00
_cell.angle_beta   90.00
_cell.angle_gamma   90.00
#
_symmetry.space_group_name_H-M   'P 1'
#
loop_
_entity.id
_entity.type
_entity.pdbx_description
1 polymer ?
#
loop_
_entity_poly.entity_id
_entity_poly.type
_entity_poly.pdbx_seq_one_letter_code
_entity_poly.pdbx_strand_id
1 'polypeptide(L)' 'GCVVNGPGEAREADYGIAGGKGCGLLFKKGEIIGRVPEDELADALIELIESETEA' A
#
# COMPACT_ATOMS: atom_id res chain seq x y z
N GLY A 1 5.62 0.15 12.41
CA GLY A 1 4.59 -0.87 12.65
C GLY A 1 4.99 -2.10 11.88
N CYS A 2 5.10 -3.24 12.54
CA CYS A 2 5.53 -4.52 11.98
C CYS A 2 4.54 -5.01 10.90
N VAL A 3 4.97 -5.98 10.09
CA VAL A 3 4.29 -6.72 9.00
C VAL A 3 2.93 -7.37 9.40
N VAL A 4 2.36 -7.02 10.55
CA VAL A 4 1.23 -7.69 11.17
C VAL A 4 0.24 -6.68 11.73
N ASN A 5 -0.62 -6.20 10.84
CA ASN A 5 -2.07 -6.17 11.01
C ASN A 5 -2.60 -6.72 9.68
N GLY A 6 -3.11 -7.95 9.71
CA GLY A 6 -2.92 -8.91 8.62
C GLY A 6 -3.69 -8.63 7.32
N PRO A 7 -3.48 -9.47 6.30
CA PRO A 7 -4.25 -9.50 5.05
C PRO A 7 -5.78 -9.53 5.26
N GLY A 8 -6.27 -9.90 6.44
CA GLY A 8 -7.68 -9.88 6.81
C GLY A 8 -8.28 -8.48 7.01
N GLU A 9 -7.52 -7.50 7.49
CA GLU A 9 -7.97 -6.09 7.57
C GLU A 9 -7.78 -5.39 6.22
N ALA A 10 -6.72 -5.74 5.47
CA ALA A 10 -6.51 -5.27 4.10
C ALA A 10 -7.52 -5.84 3.08
N ARG A 11 -8.30 -6.86 3.44
CA ARG A 11 -9.36 -7.43 2.60
C ARG A 11 -10.61 -6.54 2.54
N GLU A 12 -10.80 -5.68 3.53
CA GLU A 12 -11.86 -4.67 3.57
C GLU A 12 -11.38 -3.30 3.08
N ALA A 13 -10.06 -3.08 2.98
CA ALA A 13 -9.48 -1.82 2.52
C ALA A 13 -9.32 -1.79 0.99
N ASP A 14 -9.77 -0.71 0.35
CA ASP A 14 -9.58 -0.49 -1.09
C ASP A 14 -8.10 -0.30 -1.45
N TYR A 15 -7.28 0.24 -0.53
CA TYR A 15 -5.86 0.56 -0.72
C TYR A 15 -5.04 0.24 0.54
N GLY A 16 -3.78 -0.14 0.37
CA GLY A 16 -2.88 -0.39 1.50
C GLY A 16 -1.40 -0.50 1.12
N ILE A 17 -0.54 -0.50 2.13
CA ILE A 17 0.91 -0.70 1.99
C ILE A 17 1.44 -1.72 3.00
N ALA A 18 2.49 -2.44 2.63
CA ALA A 18 3.24 -3.32 3.55
C ALA A 18 4.73 -3.02 3.45
N GLY A 19 5.31 -2.55 4.55
CA GLY A 19 6.75 -2.31 4.66
C GLY A 19 7.53 -3.61 4.88
N GLY A 20 8.68 -3.71 4.21
CA GLY A 20 9.68 -4.76 4.37
C GLY A 20 11.09 -4.16 4.40
N LYS A 21 12.14 -5.00 4.47
CA LYS A 21 13.53 -4.48 4.56
C LYS A 21 13.92 -3.70 3.30
N GLY A 22 13.93 -2.37 3.40
CA GLY A 22 14.39 -1.45 2.35
C GLY A 22 13.44 -1.27 1.17
N CYS A 23 12.19 -1.74 1.29
CA CYS A 23 11.16 -1.58 0.27
C CYS A 23 9.79 -1.84 0.88
N GLY A 24 8.74 -1.35 0.26
CA GLY A 24 7.38 -1.77 0.58
C GLY A 24 6.56 -2.12 -0.66
N LEU A 25 5.44 -2.76 -0.41
CA LEU A 25 4.47 -3.19 -1.43
C LEU A 25 3.23 -2.32 -1.32
N LEU A 26 2.66 -1.96 -2.46
CA LEU A 26 1.37 -1.29 -2.58
C LEU A 26 0.30 -2.30 -2.99
N PHE A 27 -0.87 -2.19 -2.35
CA PHE A 27 -2.01 -3.07 -2.56
C PHE A 27 -3.25 -2.25 -2.90
N LYS A 28 -4.06 -2.76 -3.82
CA LYS A 28 -5.39 -2.24 -4.15
C LYS A 28 -6.37 -3.41 -4.19
N LYS A 29 -7.44 -3.36 -3.39
CA LYS A 29 -8.47 -4.40 -3.29
C LYS A 29 -7.90 -5.82 -3.11
N GLY A 30 -6.82 -5.93 -2.35
CA GLY A 30 -6.10 -7.18 -2.10
C GLY A 30 -5.12 -7.63 -3.20
N GLU A 31 -4.95 -6.87 -4.29
CA GLU A 31 -3.98 -7.15 -5.35
C GLU A 31 -2.73 -6.26 -5.20
N ILE A 32 -1.55 -6.83 -5.45
CA ILE A 32 -0.29 -6.06 -5.44
C ILE A 32 -0.20 -5.28 -6.75
N ILE A 33 -0.11 -3.96 -6.65
CA ILE A 33 -0.01 -3.07 -7.83
C ILE A 33 1.41 -2.55 -8.06
N GLY A 34 2.27 -2.61 -7.04
CA GLY A 34 3.63 -2.07 -7.14
C GLY A 34 4.52 -2.36 -5.93
N ARG A 35 5.82 -2.15 -6.13
CA ARG A 35 6.85 -2.17 -5.08
C ARG A 35 7.65 -0.89 -5.20
N VAL A 36 7.82 -0.19 -4.08
CA VAL A 36 8.57 1.07 -4.01
C VAL A 36 9.60 1.00 -2.87
N PRO A 37 10.61 1.87 -2.88
CA PRO A 37 11.47 2.09 -1.72
C PRO A 37 10.66 2.41 -0.45
N GLU A 38 11.20 2.06 0.72
CA GLU A 38 10.49 2.25 2.01
C GLU A 38 10.25 3.73 2.33
N ASP A 39 11.17 4.59 1.92
CA ASP A 39 11.12 6.04 2.01
C ASP A 39 10.07 6.68 1.09
N GLU A 40 9.72 6.02 -0.02
CA GLU A 40 8.69 6.48 -0.97
C GLU A 40 7.31 5.84 -0.69
N LEU A 41 7.22 4.91 0.26
CA LEU A 41 6.04 4.07 0.44
C LEU A 41 4.78 4.86 0.87
N ALA A 42 4.95 5.89 1.67
CA ALA A 42 3.85 6.75 2.11
C ALA A 42 3.37 7.67 0.99
N ASP A 43 4.30 8.28 0.25
CA ASP A 43 4.00 9.17 -0.87
C ASP A 43 3.28 8.39 -1.98
N ALA A 44 3.77 7.20 -2.32
CA ALA A 44 3.15 6.34 -3.31
C ALA A 44 1.72 5.90 -2.94
N LEU A 45 1.41 5.75 -1.64
CA LEU A 45 0.03 5.47 -1.20
C LEU A 45 -0.88 6.69 -1.38
N ILE A 46 -0.39 7.89 -1.06
CA ILE A 46 -1.14 9.13 -1.23
C ILE A 46 -1.42 9.37 -2.71
N GLU A 47 -0.39 9.30 -3.55
CA GLU A 47 -0.52 9.45 -5.02
C GLU A 47 -1.53 8.44 -5.59
N LEU A 48 -1.50 7.20 -5.12
CA LEU A 48 -2.45 6.18 -5.53
C LEU A 48 -3.90 6.58 -5.20
N ILE A 49 -4.16 7.09 -3.99
CA ILE A 49 -5.50 7.49 -3.56
C ILE A 49 -5.97 8.76 -4.30
N GLU A 50 -5.07 9.73 -4.50
CA GLU A 50 -5.37 10.97 -5.23
C GLU A 50 -5.71 10.67 -6.70
N SER A 51 -4.88 9.86 -7.38
CA SER A 51 -5.08 9.50 -8.78
C SER A 51 -6.42 8.80 -9.06
N GLU A 52 -6.98 8.10 -8.08
CA GLU A 52 -8.28 7.40 -8.19
C GLU A 52 -9.47 8.30 -7.81
N THR A 53 -9.25 9.37 -7.04
CA THR A 53 -10.31 10.32 -6.66
C THR A 53 -10.61 11.31 -7.79
N GLU A 54 -9.67 11.51 -8.71
CA GLU A 54 -9.81 12.39 -9.88
C GLU A 54 -10.37 11.68 -11.14
N ALA A 55 -10.78 10.41 -11.03
CA ALA A 55 -11.26 9.56 -12.13
C ALA A 55 -12.80 9.41 -12.20
#